data_AF-A0A1C5RCI4-F1
#
_entry.id   AF-A0A1C5RCI4-F1
#
_cell.length_a   1.000
_cell.length_b   1.000
_cell.length_c   1.000
_cell.angle_alpha   90.00
_cell.angle_beta   90.00
_cell.angle_gamma   90.00
#
_symmetry.space_group_name_H-M   'P 1'
#
loop_
_entity.id
_entity.type
_entity.pdbx_description
1 polymer ?
#
loop_
_entity_poly.entity_id
_entity_poly.type
_entity_poly.pdbx_seq_one_letter_code
_entity_poly.pdbx_strand_id
1 'polypeptide(L)'
;MKCPRCGADMKEGQMYCEHCGREIQIVPEFDPALETSLHKALSDVGTQIAEKASEDSKPEIDAGQSTVPEKQPSMKNRRKERWKVFAGLFAAAALCAGMSLIFWHHTPEYRYEKAAAQMKEKSYDSAAELLELLIEQDPRNVEYLNALSSCYYFEGKLEEAKELCLTILGMDASCEDAYRRCVAIYEKQNDYAAINALMQSCPDVQIQSRYLDYMANPPEFDLQSGTYREAQNLKLIGNAAGTIYFTTDGSVPDENSQVYTSPIPLKDGGYEIKALFVNHYGIASDISSANYYIDISKPDAPYVTPLPGNYDKPVRIEVDVPDGCSVYYTMDKTEPTASSTRYEEPFWLPVGYSTFKFVIIAPDGVTGSVTECNYTLNLHPLLSMEAASNQLLLTLKNAGVVNSLQGDVPDGDGRNLYTFKYALTINNHHYYLYREYHELDGESNATGNDYVVNYMSGECYRAEKQEDKSFKLYAIEQPENGQE
;
A
#
# COMPACT_ATOMS: atom_id res chain seq x y z
N MET A 1 -10.56 -15.87 -25.74
CA MET A 1 -9.33 -15.41 -26.45
C MET A 1 -8.12 -15.59 -25.53
N LYS A 2 -6.89 -15.75 -26.04
CA LYS A 2 -5.69 -15.86 -25.17
C LYS A 2 -4.89 -14.57 -25.17
N CYS A 3 -4.40 -14.16 -24.00
CA CYS A 3 -3.56 -12.97 -23.90
C CYS A 3 -2.26 -13.16 -24.70
N PRO A 4 -1.92 -12.26 -25.65
CA PRO A 4 -0.72 -12.39 -26.46
C PRO A 4 0.58 -12.21 -25.66
N ARG A 5 0.51 -11.67 -24.43
CA ARG A 5 1.67 -11.45 -23.57
C ARG A 5 1.91 -12.57 -22.55
N CYS A 6 0.88 -13.04 -21.87
CA CYS A 6 1.02 -14.04 -20.79
C CYS A 6 0.36 -15.39 -21.08
N GLY A 7 -0.38 -15.53 -22.20
CA GLY A 7 -1.01 -16.78 -22.61
C GLY A 7 -2.25 -17.19 -21.80
N ALA A 8 -2.65 -16.40 -20.80
CA ALA A 8 -3.84 -16.66 -19.99
C ALA A 8 -5.13 -16.56 -20.83
N ASP A 9 -6.10 -17.43 -20.53
CA ASP A 9 -7.42 -17.42 -21.16
C ASP A 9 -8.23 -16.20 -20.68
N MET A 10 -8.81 -15.49 -21.65
CA MET A 10 -9.60 -14.27 -21.48
C MET A 10 -11.00 -14.46 -22.04
N LYS A 11 -11.99 -13.84 -21.39
CA LYS A 11 -13.37 -13.84 -21.85
C LYS A 11 -13.51 -12.99 -23.11
N GLU A 12 -14.42 -13.39 -23.99
CA GLU A 12 -14.66 -12.73 -25.27
C GLU A 12 -15.25 -11.31 -25.04
N GLY A 13 -14.63 -10.28 -25.62
CA GLY A 13 -15.00 -8.87 -25.42
C GLY A 13 -14.26 -8.11 -24.32
N GLN A 14 -13.33 -8.74 -23.57
CA GLN A 14 -12.48 -8.04 -22.61
C GLN A 14 -11.31 -7.32 -23.28
N MET A 15 -11.21 -6.00 -23.05
CA MET A 15 -10.17 -5.13 -23.63
C MET A 15 -8.86 -5.13 -22.83
N TYR A 16 -8.84 -5.71 -21.63
CA TYR A 16 -7.65 -5.79 -20.77
C TYR A 16 -7.50 -7.19 -20.17
N CYS A 17 -6.26 -7.68 -20.11
CA CYS A 17 -5.95 -8.93 -19.44
C CYS A 17 -5.89 -8.74 -17.93
N GLU A 18 -6.83 -9.33 -17.19
CA GLU A 18 -6.89 -9.27 -15.72
C GLU A 18 -5.63 -9.81 -15.02
N HIS A 19 -4.88 -10.68 -15.70
CA HIS A 19 -3.71 -11.34 -15.10
C HIS A 19 -2.40 -10.56 -15.24
N CYS A 20 -2.26 -9.72 -16.27
CA CYS A 20 -1.02 -8.96 -16.53
C CYS A 20 -1.25 -7.48 -16.86
N GLY A 21 -2.48 -7.00 -16.77
CA GLY A 21 -2.87 -5.59 -16.96
C GLY A 21 -2.67 -5.04 -18.37
N ARG A 22 -2.47 -5.90 -19.38
CA ARG A 22 -2.18 -5.45 -20.75
C ARG A 22 -3.48 -5.24 -21.53
N GLU A 23 -3.62 -4.05 -22.11
CA GLU A 23 -4.69 -3.72 -23.05
C GLU A 23 -4.49 -4.45 -24.39
N ILE A 24 -5.55 -5.03 -24.93
CA ILE A 24 -5.56 -5.71 -26.22
C ILE A 24 -6.18 -4.76 -27.25
N GLN A 25 -5.36 -4.31 -28.20
CA GLN A 25 -5.85 -3.57 -29.37
C GLN A 25 -6.42 -4.56 -30.39
N ILE A 26 -7.75 -4.56 -30.53
CA ILE A 26 -8.43 -5.29 -31.59
C ILE A 26 -8.32 -4.43 -32.85
N VAL A 27 -7.39 -4.77 -33.73
CA VAL A 27 -7.36 -4.20 -35.09
C VAL A 27 -8.49 -4.89 -35.86
N PRO A 28 -9.47 -4.15 -36.42
CA PRO A 28 -10.51 -4.76 -37.25
C PRO A 28 -9.83 -5.54 -38.37
N GLU A 29 -10.14 -6.83 -38.49
CA GLU A 29 -9.66 -7.62 -39.61
C GLU A 29 -10.20 -6.99 -40.90
N PHE A 30 -9.25 -6.57 -41.74
CA PHE A 30 -9.52 -6.00 -43.05
C PHE A 30 -10.15 -7.08 -43.93
N ASP A 31 -11.46 -7.00 -44.20
CA ASP A 31 -12.15 -7.86 -45.16
C ASP A 31 -12.11 -7.23 -46.56
N PRO A 32 -11.26 -7.73 -47.48
CA PRO A 32 -11.12 -7.16 -48.82
C PRO A 32 -12.41 -7.29 -49.66
N ALA A 33 -13.32 -8.20 -49.30
CA ALA A 33 -14.58 -8.40 -50.00
C ALA A 33 -15.57 -7.25 -49.73
N LEU A 34 -15.50 -6.64 -48.55
CA LEU A 34 -16.37 -5.54 -48.16
C LEU A 34 -16.04 -4.27 -48.95
N GLU A 35 -14.75 -3.97 -49.14
CA GLU A 35 -14.29 -2.83 -49.94
C GLU A 35 -14.60 -3.02 -51.43
N THR A 36 -14.48 -4.24 -51.96
CA THR A 36 -14.92 -4.53 -53.34
C THR A 36 -16.43 -4.39 -53.50
N SER A 37 -17.23 -4.73 -52.48
CA SER A 37 -18.68 -4.49 -52.49
C SER A 37 -19.02 -2.99 -52.44
N LEU A 38 -18.27 -2.22 -51.64
CA LEU A 38 -18.47 -0.78 -51.49
C LEU A 38 -18.04 -0.02 -52.74
N HIS A 39 -16.92 -0.40 -53.35
CA HIS A 39 -16.48 0.14 -54.65
C HIS A 39 -17.43 -0.24 -55.78
N LYS A 40 -17.99 -1.46 -55.76
CA LYS A 40 -18.99 -1.87 -56.74
C LYS A 40 -20.31 -1.12 -56.56
N ALA A 41 -20.75 -0.90 -55.32
CA ALA A 41 -21.94 -0.10 -55.02
C ALA A 41 -21.74 1.39 -55.37
N LEU A 42 -20.58 1.97 -55.08
CA LEU A 42 -20.23 3.34 -55.48
C LEU A 42 -20.05 3.49 -56.99
N SER A 43 -19.52 2.48 -57.66
CA SER A 43 -19.46 2.42 -59.13
C SER A 43 -20.85 2.33 -59.73
N ASP A 44 -21.73 1.46 -59.20
CA ASP A 44 -23.11 1.29 -59.67
C ASP A 44 -23.93 2.57 -59.45
N VAL A 45 -23.77 3.23 -58.31
CA VAL A 45 -24.37 4.55 -58.01
C VAL A 45 -23.78 5.62 -58.92
N GLY A 46 -22.48 5.58 -59.18
CA GLY A 46 -21.79 6.46 -60.14
C GLY A 46 -22.29 6.28 -61.58
N THR A 47 -22.53 5.05 -62.03
CA THR A 47 -23.13 4.75 -63.34
C THR A 47 -24.61 5.08 -63.38
N GLN A 48 -25.38 4.91 -62.31
CA GLN A 48 -26.79 5.33 -62.25
C GLN A 48 -26.94 6.86 -62.26
N ILE A 49 -26.00 7.59 -61.66
CA ILE A 49 -25.93 9.05 -61.70
C ILE A 49 -25.45 9.52 -63.09
N ALA A 50 -24.52 8.79 -63.73
CA ALA A 50 -24.05 9.08 -65.08
C ALA A 50 -25.09 8.74 -66.18
N GLU A 51 -25.88 7.67 -66.01
CA GLU A 51 -27.01 7.30 -66.90
C GLU A 51 -28.17 8.29 -66.76
N LYS A 52 -28.52 8.73 -65.53
CA LYS A 52 -29.51 9.80 -65.32
C LYS A 52 -29.05 11.18 -65.80
N ALA A 53 -27.75 11.45 -65.84
CA ALA A 53 -27.20 12.70 -66.37
C ALA A 53 -26.99 12.67 -67.90
N SER A 54 -27.14 11.51 -68.56
CA SER A 54 -26.93 11.35 -70.01
C SER A 54 -28.19 11.07 -70.83
N GLU A 55 -29.37 10.93 -70.21
CA GLU A 55 -30.66 10.90 -70.92
C GLU A 55 -31.22 12.28 -71.32
N ASP A 56 -30.64 13.40 -70.85
CA ASP A 56 -31.16 14.75 -71.14
C ASP A 56 -30.28 15.60 -72.09
N SER A 57 -29.30 15.01 -72.78
CA SER A 57 -28.48 15.75 -73.77
C SER A 57 -27.82 14.86 -74.83
N LYS A 58 -28.57 14.49 -75.87
CA LYS A 58 -28.00 14.07 -77.16
C LYS A 58 -28.36 15.10 -78.25
N PRO A 59 -27.37 15.80 -78.82
CA PRO A 59 -27.37 16.18 -80.22
C PRO A 59 -26.46 15.21 -80.98
N GLU A 60 -27.03 14.46 -81.93
CA GLU A 60 -26.26 13.75 -82.94
C GLU A 60 -25.67 14.78 -83.92
N ILE A 61 -24.34 14.72 -84.10
CA ILE A 61 -23.64 15.21 -85.29
C ILE A 61 -23.49 13.98 -86.18
N ASP A 62 -24.12 13.98 -87.36
CA ASP A 62 -23.67 13.17 -88.48
C ASP A 62 -23.06 14.12 -89.52
N ALA A 63 -21.82 13.82 -89.91
CA ALA A 63 -21.07 14.53 -90.93
C ALA A 63 -21.02 13.64 -92.17
N GLY A 64 -21.79 14.01 -93.20
CA GLY A 64 -21.84 13.24 -94.44
C GLY A 64 -22.35 14.03 -95.65
N GLN A 65 -21.42 14.78 -96.25
CA GLN A 65 -21.30 15.09 -97.69
C GLN A 65 -22.28 16.02 -98.43
N SER A 66 -21.63 16.96 -99.12
CA SER A 66 -21.96 17.68 -100.37
C SER A 66 -23.24 17.31 -101.13
N THR A 67 -24.03 18.33 -101.51
CA THR A 67 -24.36 18.70 -102.91
C THR A 67 -25.11 20.05 -102.98
N VAL A 68 -25.01 20.72 -104.13
CA VAL A 68 -25.41 22.12 -104.45
C VAL A 68 -26.87 22.15 -104.99
N PRO A 69 -27.47 23.31 -105.37
CA PRO A 69 -28.24 24.31 -104.59
C PRO A 69 -29.77 24.31 -104.92
N GLU A 70 -30.61 25.08 -104.19
CA GLU A 70 -31.51 26.11 -104.77
C GLU A 70 -32.52 26.73 -103.78
N LYS A 71 -32.65 28.06 -103.93
CA LYS A 71 -33.81 28.96 -103.70
C LYS A 71 -34.33 29.27 -102.27
N GLN A 72 -34.02 30.52 -101.88
CA GLN A 72 -34.77 31.44 -101.00
C GLN A 72 -36.29 31.52 -101.31
N PRO A 73 -37.18 32.05 -100.42
CA PRO A 73 -36.99 33.26 -99.58
C PRO A 73 -37.45 33.15 -98.11
N SER A 74 -36.69 33.75 -97.17
CA SER A 74 -37.01 35.01 -96.48
C SER A 74 -38.26 35.00 -95.60
N MET A 75 -38.09 35.27 -94.30
CA MET A 75 -38.86 36.27 -93.55
C MET A 75 -38.16 36.59 -92.22
N LYS A 76 -37.86 37.89 -92.07
CA LYS A 76 -37.25 38.53 -90.90
C LYS A 76 -38.24 38.59 -89.72
N ASN A 77 -37.66 38.84 -88.54
CA ASN A 77 -38.26 39.44 -87.34
C ASN A 77 -38.97 38.53 -86.33
N ARG A 78 -38.19 37.93 -85.40
CA ARG A 78 -38.62 37.67 -84.01
C ARG A 78 -37.52 37.32 -82.99
N ARG A 79 -36.25 37.63 -83.29
CA ARG A 79 -35.08 37.19 -82.46
C ARG A 79 -34.60 38.23 -81.43
N LYS A 80 -35.06 39.48 -81.49
CA LYS A 80 -34.58 40.58 -80.61
C LYS A 80 -35.37 40.77 -79.31
N GLU A 81 -36.56 40.18 -79.15
CA GLU A 81 -37.35 40.30 -77.91
C GLU A 81 -37.06 39.22 -76.88
N ARG A 82 -36.78 37.97 -77.27
CA ARG A 82 -36.47 36.88 -76.33
C ARG A 82 -35.14 37.08 -75.59
N TRP A 83 -34.14 37.72 -76.21
CA TRP A 83 -32.86 38.00 -75.54
C TRP A 83 -33.00 39.03 -74.42
N LYS A 84 -33.92 40.00 -74.52
CA LYS A 84 -34.18 40.96 -73.44
C LYS A 84 -34.79 40.28 -72.21
N VAL A 85 -35.65 39.27 -72.41
CA VAL A 85 -36.23 38.47 -71.33
C VAL A 85 -35.18 37.57 -70.66
N PHE A 86 -34.32 36.91 -71.45
CA PHE A 86 -33.20 36.12 -70.91
C PHE A 86 -32.15 36.98 -70.20
N ALA A 87 -31.82 38.16 -70.72
CA ALA A 87 -30.90 39.11 -70.07
C ALA A 87 -31.49 39.67 -68.77
N GLY A 88 -32.81 39.94 -68.73
CA GLY A 88 -33.51 40.34 -67.50
C GLY A 88 -33.55 39.24 -66.43
N LEU A 89 -33.78 37.98 -66.82
CA LEU A 89 -33.72 36.82 -65.93
C LEU A 89 -32.29 36.58 -65.39
N PHE A 90 -31.27 36.74 -66.24
CA PHE A 90 -29.88 36.59 -65.80
C PHE A 90 -29.46 37.72 -64.85
N ALA A 91 -29.88 38.96 -65.12
CA ALA A 91 -29.66 40.09 -64.21
C ALA A 91 -30.39 39.91 -62.88
N ALA A 92 -31.63 39.40 -62.89
CA ALA A 92 -32.38 39.07 -61.68
C ALA A 92 -31.73 37.92 -60.90
N ALA A 93 -31.25 36.87 -61.58
CA ALA A 93 -30.52 35.78 -60.95
C ALA A 93 -29.18 36.25 -60.35
N ALA A 94 -28.47 37.16 -61.02
CA ALA A 94 -27.25 37.77 -60.48
C ALA A 94 -27.52 38.66 -59.26
N LEU A 95 -28.64 39.40 -59.25
CA LEU A 95 -29.08 40.17 -58.09
C LEU A 95 -29.52 39.28 -56.93
N CYS A 96 -30.23 38.18 -57.20
CA CYS A 96 -30.57 37.17 -56.21
C CYS A 96 -29.32 36.49 -55.65
N ALA A 97 -28.37 36.09 -56.50
CA ALA A 97 -27.09 35.53 -56.06
C ALA A 97 -26.27 36.54 -55.24
N GLY A 98 -26.24 37.81 -55.63
CA GLY A 98 -25.61 38.88 -54.87
C GLY A 98 -26.27 39.11 -53.51
N MET A 99 -27.61 39.13 -53.44
CA MET A 99 -28.35 39.22 -52.18
C MET A 99 -28.16 37.98 -51.32
N SER A 100 -28.11 36.77 -51.90
CA SER A 100 -27.81 35.53 -51.19
C SER A 100 -26.39 35.49 -50.64
N LEU A 101 -25.40 36.02 -51.37
CA LEU A 101 -24.01 36.14 -50.89
C LEU A 101 -23.88 37.14 -49.73
N ILE A 102 -24.58 38.29 -49.81
CA ILE A 102 -24.63 39.25 -48.71
C ILE A 102 -25.29 38.60 -47.49
N PHE A 103 -26.43 37.92 -47.68
CA PHE A 103 -27.13 37.22 -46.62
C PHE A 103 -26.25 36.13 -45.99
N TRP A 104 -25.50 35.38 -46.81
CA TRP A 104 -24.56 34.35 -46.37
C TRP A 104 -23.39 34.93 -45.55
N HIS A 105 -22.79 36.05 -45.96
CA HIS A 105 -21.76 36.73 -45.17
C HIS A 105 -22.26 37.29 -43.83
N HIS A 106 -23.58 37.50 -43.69
CA HIS A 106 -24.23 37.92 -42.46
C HIS A 106 -24.65 36.76 -41.56
N THR A 107 -24.46 35.50 -41.97
CA THR A 107 -24.77 34.34 -41.12
C THR A 107 -23.79 34.21 -39.94
N PRO A 108 -24.26 33.84 -38.75
CA PRO A 108 -23.41 33.60 -37.58
C PRO A 108 -22.30 32.57 -37.84
N GLU A 109 -22.63 31.48 -38.55
CA GLU A 109 -21.71 30.39 -38.85
C GLU A 109 -20.54 30.87 -39.72
N TYR A 110 -20.82 31.63 -40.77
CA TYR A 110 -19.77 32.19 -41.63
C TYR A 110 -18.83 33.13 -40.85
N ARG A 111 -19.38 33.96 -39.97
CA ARG A 111 -18.59 34.88 -39.14
C ARG A 111 -17.72 34.14 -38.15
N TYR A 112 -18.23 33.07 -37.54
CA TYR A 112 -17.46 32.23 -36.64
C TYR A 112 -16.33 31.50 -37.36
N GLU A 113 -16.59 30.92 -38.54
CA GLU A 113 -15.55 30.30 -39.38
C GLU A 113 -14.45 31.30 -39.77
N LYS A 114 -14.84 32.53 -40.11
CA LYS A 114 -13.89 33.61 -40.41
C LYS A 114 -13.06 34.01 -39.19
N ALA A 115 -13.68 34.14 -38.01
CA ALA A 115 -12.97 34.39 -36.77
C ALA A 115 -11.98 33.26 -36.46
N ALA A 116 -12.39 31.99 -36.60
CA ALA A 116 -11.53 30.84 -36.42
C ALA A 116 -10.34 30.80 -37.41
N ALA A 117 -10.55 31.23 -38.66
CA ALA A 117 -9.46 31.39 -39.63
C ALA A 117 -8.47 32.48 -39.19
N GLN A 118 -8.96 33.63 -38.72
CA GLN A 118 -8.12 34.72 -38.22
C GLN A 118 -7.34 34.33 -36.96
N MET A 119 -7.93 33.53 -36.06
CA MET A 119 -7.23 32.97 -34.91
C MET A 119 -6.08 32.05 -35.33
N LYS A 120 -6.25 31.23 -36.38
CA LYS A 120 -5.17 30.39 -36.94
C LYS A 120 -4.04 31.24 -37.52
N GLU A 121 -4.38 32.40 -38.09
CA GLU A 121 -3.43 33.40 -38.59
C GLU A 121 -2.85 34.29 -37.48
N LYS A 122 -3.21 34.06 -36.21
CA LYS A 122 -2.80 34.84 -35.02
C LYS A 122 -3.24 36.30 -35.05
N SER A 123 -4.24 36.63 -35.87
CA SER A 123 -4.85 37.96 -35.92
C SER A 123 -6.00 38.02 -34.91
N TYR A 124 -5.65 38.03 -33.63
CA TYR A 124 -6.59 37.90 -32.52
C TYR A 124 -7.53 39.12 -32.40
N ASP A 125 -7.02 40.34 -32.58
CA ASP A 125 -7.83 41.56 -32.46
C ASP A 125 -9.02 41.55 -33.44
N SER A 126 -8.75 41.22 -34.70
CA SER A 126 -9.79 41.14 -35.73
C SER A 126 -10.76 39.97 -35.51
N ALA A 127 -10.27 38.87 -34.93
CA ALA A 127 -11.12 37.74 -34.57
C ALA A 127 -12.04 38.08 -33.38
N ALA A 128 -11.52 38.81 -32.38
CA ALA A 128 -12.27 39.27 -31.22
C ALA A 128 -13.45 40.15 -31.62
N GLU A 129 -13.24 41.13 -32.53
CA GLU A 129 -14.33 41.99 -33.05
C GLU A 129 -15.48 41.17 -33.68
N LEU A 130 -15.16 40.13 -34.44
CA LEU A 130 -16.18 39.25 -35.04
C LEU A 130 -16.92 38.43 -33.98
N LEU A 131 -16.21 37.95 -32.95
CA LEU A 131 -16.77 37.15 -31.87
C LEU A 131 -17.64 37.98 -30.92
N GLU A 132 -17.26 39.21 -30.61
CA GLU A 132 -18.06 40.16 -29.83
C GLU A 132 -19.43 40.39 -30.49
N LEU A 133 -19.44 40.62 -31.82
CA LEU A 133 -20.67 40.76 -32.60
C LEU A 133 -21.55 39.49 -32.58
N LEU A 134 -20.94 38.31 -32.48
CA LEU A 134 -21.69 37.05 -32.36
C LEU A 134 -22.28 36.87 -30.97
N ILE A 135 -21.54 37.26 -29.93
CA ILE A 135 -21.98 37.20 -28.53
C ILE A 135 -23.10 38.21 -28.25
N GLU A 136 -23.13 39.37 -28.91
CA GLU A 136 -24.29 40.29 -28.83
C GLU A 136 -25.59 39.63 -29.29
N GLN A 137 -25.52 38.69 -30.23
CA GLN A 137 -26.68 37.97 -30.77
C GLN A 137 -27.04 36.75 -29.92
N ASP A 138 -26.04 36.01 -29.43
CA ASP A 138 -26.20 34.87 -28.53
C ASP A 138 -25.22 34.94 -27.34
N PRO A 139 -25.60 35.63 -26.26
CA PRO A 139 -24.73 35.84 -25.10
C PRO A 139 -24.41 34.56 -24.32
N ARG A 140 -25.14 33.46 -24.57
CA ARG A 140 -24.99 32.21 -23.82
C ARG A 140 -24.32 31.09 -24.64
N ASN A 141 -23.71 31.44 -25.77
CA ASN A 141 -22.97 30.48 -26.57
C ASN A 141 -21.56 30.22 -26.00
N VAL A 142 -21.36 29.04 -25.42
CA VAL A 142 -20.08 28.66 -24.78
C VAL A 142 -18.93 28.60 -25.79
N GLU A 143 -19.17 28.17 -27.02
CA GLU A 143 -18.13 28.07 -28.05
C GLU A 143 -17.59 29.45 -28.45
N TYR A 144 -18.49 30.44 -28.59
CA TYR A 144 -18.11 31.82 -28.91
C TYR A 144 -17.36 32.48 -27.75
N LEU A 145 -17.85 32.31 -26.52
CA LEU A 145 -17.19 32.82 -25.32
C LEU A 145 -15.79 32.18 -25.14
N ASN A 146 -15.65 30.88 -25.39
CA ASN A 146 -14.37 30.18 -25.31
C ASN A 146 -13.38 30.67 -26.38
N ALA A 147 -13.84 30.89 -27.61
CA ALA A 147 -13.02 31.46 -28.68
C ALA A 147 -12.60 32.91 -28.34
N LEU A 148 -13.52 33.76 -27.86
CA LEU A 148 -13.24 35.15 -27.52
C LEU A 148 -12.24 35.26 -26.37
N SER A 149 -12.45 34.50 -25.29
CA SER A 149 -11.51 34.47 -24.16
C SER A 149 -10.13 33.96 -24.58
N SER A 150 -10.04 33.09 -25.60
CA SER A 150 -8.76 32.74 -26.22
C SER A 150 -8.09 33.91 -26.93
N CYS A 151 -8.84 34.71 -27.70
CA CYS A 151 -8.30 35.91 -28.36
C CYS A 151 -7.77 36.91 -27.33
N TYR A 152 -8.57 37.25 -26.33
CA TYR A 152 -8.17 38.18 -25.26
C TYR A 152 -6.93 37.71 -24.50
N TYR A 153 -6.82 36.40 -24.23
CA TYR A 153 -5.62 35.83 -23.60
C TYR A 153 -4.37 36.04 -24.44
N PHE A 154 -4.44 35.83 -25.76
CA PHE A 154 -3.28 36.02 -26.65
C PHE A 154 -2.97 37.50 -26.93
N GLU A 155 -3.95 38.40 -26.83
CA GLU A 155 -3.75 39.85 -26.88
C GLU A 155 -3.14 40.43 -25.60
N GLY A 156 -3.14 39.67 -24.50
CA GLY A 156 -2.66 40.12 -23.18
C GLY A 156 -3.72 40.82 -22.33
N LYS A 157 -4.99 40.82 -22.75
CA LYS A 157 -6.17 41.26 -21.98
C LYS A 157 -6.57 40.18 -20.98
N LEU A 158 -5.70 39.93 -19.99
CA LEU A 158 -5.78 38.77 -19.11
C LEU A 158 -7.00 38.81 -18.17
N GLU A 159 -7.39 39.99 -17.70
CA GLU A 159 -8.53 40.13 -16.78
C GLU A 159 -9.86 39.88 -17.50
N GLU A 160 -10.02 40.43 -18.71
CA GLU A 160 -11.18 40.20 -19.57
C GLU A 160 -11.27 38.73 -20.00
N ALA A 161 -10.14 38.11 -20.36
CA ALA A 161 -10.08 36.69 -20.67
C ALA A 161 -10.51 35.82 -19.48
N LYS A 162 -10.06 36.16 -18.26
CA LYS A 162 -10.41 35.46 -17.02
C LYS A 162 -11.89 35.59 -16.69
N GLU A 163 -12.47 36.78 -16.78
CA GLU A 163 -13.89 37.01 -16.51
C GLU A 163 -14.78 36.19 -17.46
N LEU A 164 -14.43 36.14 -18.75
CA LEU A 164 -15.10 35.28 -19.71
C LEU A 164 -14.96 33.80 -19.36
N CYS A 165 -13.77 33.35 -18.94
CA CYS A 165 -13.57 31.95 -18.52
C CYS A 165 -14.41 31.60 -17.29
N LEU A 166 -14.48 32.46 -16.27
CA LEU A 166 -15.34 32.25 -15.11
C LEU A 166 -16.82 32.25 -15.48
N THR A 167 -17.22 33.09 -16.44
CA THR A 167 -18.59 33.09 -17.00
C THR A 167 -18.91 31.77 -17.68
N ILE A 168 -17.98 31.24 -18.48
CA ILE A 168 -18.09 29.92 -19.11
C ILE A 168 -18.26 28.83 -18.04
N LEU A 169 -17.41 28.83 -17.00
CA LEU A 169 -17.50 27.83 -15.92
C LEU A 169 -18.80 27.91 -15.13
N GLY A 170 -19.42 29.09 -15.03
CA GLY A 170 -20.75 29.26 -14.46
C GLY A 170 -21.89 28.67 -15.33
N MET A 171 -21.64 28.45 -16.62
CA MET A 171 -22.61 27.88 -17.57
C MET A 171 -22.35 26.40 -17.86
N ASP A 172 -21.08 26.05 -18.02
CA ASP A 172 -20.56 24.71 -18.27
C ASP A 172 -19.34 24.46 -17.36
N ALA A 173 -19.61 23.84 -16.21
CA ALA A 173 -18.59 23.49 -15.23
C ALA A 173 -17.67 22.33 -15.68
N SER A 174 -17.90 21.75 -16.86
CA SER A 174 -17.05 20.70 -17.45
C SER A 174 -16.13 21.22 -18.56
N CYS A 175 -16.13 22.53 -18.83
CA CYS A 175 -15.33 23.13 -19.88
C CYS A 175 -13.82 23.13 -19.54
N GLU A 176 -13.09 22.11 -20.00
CA GLU A 176 -11.65 21.95 -19.79
C GLU A 176 -10.82 23.15 -20.30
N ASP A 177 -11.20 23.73 -21.44
CA ASP A 177 -10.50 24.88 -22.03
C ASP A 177 -10.54 26.12 -21.11
N ALA A 178 -11.68 26.37 -20.45
CA ALA A 178 -11.84 27.48 -19.53
C ALA A 178 -10.97 27.30 -18.28
N TYR A 179 -10.94 26.09 -17.70
CA TYR A 179 -10.01 25.76 -16.60
C TYR A 179 -8.56 25.94 -17.01
N ARG A 180 -8.15 25.37 -18.15
CA ARG A 180 -6.77 25.49 -18.65
C ARG A 180 -6.35 26.94 -18.82
N ARG A 181 -7.24 27.79 -19.34
CA ARG A 181 -6.95 29.22 -19.55
C ARG A 181 -6.92 30.00 -18.23
N CYS A 182 -7.86 29.76 -17.31
CA CYS A 182 -7.83 30.33 -15.96
C CYS A 182 -6.53 29.98 -15.22
N VAL A 183 -6.13 28.70 -15.20
CA VAL A 183 -4.89 28.25 -14.57
C VAL A 183 -3.69 28.97 -15.20
N ALA A 184 -3.58 29.01 -16.52
CA ALA A 184 -2.48 29.68 -17.20
C ALA A 184 -2.41 31.20 -16.90
N ILE A 185 -3.55 31.86 -16.71
CA ILE A 185 -3.62 33.27 -16.29
C ILE A 185 -3.13 33.42 -14.85
N TYR A 186 -3.63 32.61 -13.92
CA TYR A 186 -3.22 32.65 -12.53
C TYR A 186 -1.72 32.32 -12.33
N GLU A 187 -1.18 31.38 -13.10
CA GLU A 187 0.26 31.08 -13.12
C GLU A 187 1.10 32.30 -13.53
N LYS A 188 0.67 33.02 -14.58
CA LYS A 188 1.35 34.27 -15.00
C LYS A 188 1.32 35.34 -13.90
N GLN A 189 0.31 35.31 -13.05
CA GLN A 189 0.12 36.22 -11.93
C GLN A 189 0.80 35.73 -10.63
N ASN A 190 1.32 34.50 -10.61
CA ASN A 190 1.77 33.78 -9.40
C ASN A 190 0.67 33.63 -8.33
N ASP A 191 -0.60 33.63 -8.73
CA ASP A 191 -1.75 33.48 -7.82
C ASP A 191 -2.15 32.00 -7.69
N TYR A 192 -1.29 31.23 -7.03
CA TYR A 192 -1.52 29.79 -6.82
C TYR A 192 -2.69 29.50 -5.87
N ALA A 193 -3.01 30.46 -4.99
CA ALA A 193 -4.15 30.35 -4.10
C ALA A 193 -5.48 30.35 -4.88
N ALA A 194 -5.59 31.20 -5.92
CA ALA A 194 -6.74 31.19 -6.80
C ALA A 194 -6.85 29.88 -7.61
N ILE A 195 -5.73 29.27 -8.03
CA ILE A 195 -5.73 27.96 -8.69
C ILE A 195 -6.27 26.88 -7.74
N ASN A 196 -5.78 26.83 -6.50
CA ASN A 196 -6.29 25.91 -5.49
C ASN A 196 -7.81 26.07 -5.29
N ALA A 197 -8.30 27.29 -5.10
CA ALA A 197 -9.73 27.57 -4.93
C ALA A 197 -10.57 27.19 -6.17
N LEU A 198 -10.03 27.45 -7.37
CA LEU A 198 -10.66 27.06 -8.62
C LEU A 198 -10.79 25.53 -8.74
N MET A 199 -9.75 24.78 -8.34
CA MET A 199 -9.77 23.32 -8.38
C MET A 199 -10.67 22.72 -7.29
N GLN A 200 -10.69 23.29 -6.09
CA GLN A 200 -11.60 22.85 -5.01
C GLN A 200 -13.08 23.03 -5.38
N SER A 201 -13.41 24.00 -6.23
CA SER A 201 -14.78 24.23 -6.73
C SER A 201 -15.11 23.47 -8.02
N CYS A 202 -14.13 22.82 -8.65
CA CYS A 202 -14.34 22.04 -9.86
C CYS A 202 -15.08 20.73 -9.55
N PRO A 203 -16.23 20.43 -10.17
CA PRO A 203 -16.94 19.16 -9.93
C PRO A 203 -16.29 17.97 -10.66
N ASP A 204 -15.47 18.22 -11.67
CA ASP A 204 -14.86 17.18 -12.50
C ASP A 204 -13.53 16.68 -11.92
N VAL A 205 -13.54 15.43 -11.46
CA VAL A 205 -12.38 14.77 -10.85
C VAL A 205 -11.22 14.60 -11.84
N GLN A 206 -11.49 14.42 -13.14
CA GLN A 206 -10.44 14.30 -14.14
C GLN A 206 -9.70 15.62 -14.31
N ILE A 207 -10.43 16.75 -14.32
CA ILE A 207 -9.83 18.08 -14.38
C ILE A 207 -9.02 18.34 -13.11
N GLN A 208 -9.58 18.10 -11.92
CA GLN A 208 -8.84 18.24 -10.65
C GLN A 208 -7.54 17.46 -10.65
N SER A 209 -7.56 16.20 -11.10
CA SER A 209 -6.38 15.32 -11.09
C SER A 209 -5.21 15.86 -11.93
N ARG A 210 -5.49 16.65 -12.98
CA ARG A 210 -4.45 17.28 -13.81
C ARG A 210 -3.73 18.43 -13.10
N TYR A 211 -4.37 19.03 -12.10
CA TYR A 211 -3.87 20.19 -11.37
C TYR A 211 -3.62 19.90 -9.88
N LEU A 212 -3.47 18.62 -9.53
CA LEU A 212 -3.33 18.15 -8.15
C LEU A 212 -2.15 18.80 -7.40
N ASP A 213 -1.07 19.12 -8.10
CA ASP A 213 0.12 19.78 -7.53
C ASP A 213 -0.15 21.22 -7.03
N TYR A 214 -1.17 21.89 -7.56
CA TYR A 214 -1.62 23.21 -7.09
C TYR A 214 -2.60 23.10 -5.93
N MET A 215 -3.15 21.92 -5.68
CA MET A 215 -4.15 21.70 -4.63
C MET A 215 -3.49 21.43 -3.27
N ALA A 216 -4.06 22.01 -2.23
CA ALA A 216 -3.71 21.70 -0.85
C ALA A 216 -4.92 21.06 -0.16
N ASN A 217 -5.02 19.74 -0.25
CA ASN A 217 -6.08 19.00 0.44
C ASN A 217 -5.61 18.56 1.83
N PRO A 218 -6.51 18.48 2.81
CA PRO A 218 -6.15 17.99 4.14
C PRO A 218 -5.54 16.59 4.08
N PRO A 219 -4.49 16.29 4.86
CA PRO A 219 -3.94 14.95 4.95
C PRO A 219 -4.99 13.90 5.33
N GLU A 220 -4.91 12.73 4.72
CA GLU A 220 -5.70 11.57 5.09
C GLU A 220 -4.94 10.68 6.10
N PHE A 221 -5.67 10.11 7.05
CA PHE A 221 -5.15 9.15 8.01
C PHE A 221 -5.41 7.72 7.51
N ASP A 222 -4.39 6.86 7.50
CA ASP A 222 -4.56 5.46 7.08
C ASP A 222 -5.30 4.60 8.14
N LEU A 223 -5.32 5.05 9.39
CA LEU A 223 -6.06 4.43 10.49
C LEU A 223 -7.33 5.24 10.81
N GLN A 224 -8.41 4.52 11.09
CA GLN A 224 -9.61 5.14 11.63
C GLN A 224 -9.38 5.57 13.08
N SER A 225 -9.97 6.70 13.48
CA SER A 225 -9.95 7.12 14.87
C SER A 225 -10.66 6.09 15.77
N GLY A 226 -10.13 5.88 16.98
CA GLY A 226 -10.70 4.91 17.91
C GLY A 226 -9.71 4.30 18.89
N THR A 227 -10.13 3.17 19.48
CA THR A 227 -9.36 2.44 20.49
C THR A 227 -8.71 1.19 19.89
N TYR A 228 -7.43 1.00 20.17
CA TYR A 228 -6.62 -0.13 19.70
C TYR A 228 -5.99 -0.86 20.89
N ARG A 229 -5.85 -2.19 20.79
CA ARG A 229 -5.25 -3.03 21.85
C ARG A 229 -3.79 -3.39 21.61
N GLU A 230 -3.24 -2.91 20.49
CA GLU A 230 -1.88 -3.15 20.05
C GLU A 230 -1.27 -1.83 19.59
N ALA A 231 0.05 -1.71 19.69
CA ALA A 231 0.77 -0.55 19.17
C ALA A 231 0.50 -0.37 17.67
N GLN A 232 0.28 0.87 17.24
CA GLN A 232 -0.03 1.21 15.85
C GLN A 232 1.07 2.07 15.23
N ASN A 233 1.21 2.02 13.90
CA ASN A 233 2.08 2.92 13.15
C ASN A 233 1.22 3.72 12.17
N LEU A 234 0.85 4.92 12.57
CA LEU A 234 -0.05 5.80 11.81
C LEU A 234 0.69 6.41 10.60
N LYS A 235 0.06 6.38 9.43
CA LYS A 235 0.52 7.07 8.22
C LYS A 235 -0.39 8.22 7.86
N LEU A 236 0.24 9.29 7.41
CA LEU A 236 -0.41 10.47 6.88
C LEU A 236 -0.17 10.52 5.38
N ILE A 237 -1.24 10.74 4.61
CA ILE A 237 -1.22 10.71 3.14
C ILE A 237 -1.58 12.11 2.65
N GLY A 238 -0.66 12.75 1.92
CA GLY A 238 -0.92 14.03 1.24
C GLY A 238 -1.46 13.80 -0.17
N ASN A 239 -2.19 14.77 -0.71
CA ASN A 239 -2.74 14.66 -2.06
C ASN A 239 -1.69 14.80 -3.17
N ALA A 240 -0.60 15.53 -2.92
CA ALA A 240 0.42 15.84 -3.91
C ALA A 240 1.82 15.96 -3.27
N ALA A 241 2.81 16.33 -4.08
CA ALA A 241 4.13 16.68 -3.57
C ALA A 241 4.07 17.91 -2.66
N GLY A 242 4.54 17.76 -1.42
CA GLY A 242 4.50 18.80 -0.42
C GLY A 242 5.00 18.30 0.93
N THR A 243 4.77 19.10 1.96
CA THR A 243 5.20 18.82 3.33
C THR A 243 3.97 18.68 4.22
N ILE A 244 3.92 17.60 5.01
CA ILE A 244 2.89 17.44 6.05
C ILE A 244 3.53 17.80 7.39
N TYR A 245 2.91 18.74 8.09
CA TYR A 245 3.25 19.12 9.46
C TYR A 245 2.21 18.54 10.40
N PHE A 246 2.62 18.02 11.55
CA PHE A 246 1.69 17.40 12.49
C PHE A 246 2.05 17.66 13.95
N THR A 247 1.06 17.45 14.80
CA THR A 247 1.15 17.47 16.27
C THR A 247 0.49 16.21 16.81
N THR A 248 0.87 15.79 18.01
CA THR A 248 0.37 14.54 18.65
C THR A 248 -0.44 14.78 19.91
N ASP A 249 -0.45 16.02 20.38
CA ASP A 249 -1.03 16.49 21.65
C ASP A 249 -2.29 17.36 21.45
N GLY A 250 -2.81 17.43 20.21
CA GLY A 250 -3.96 18.25 19.85
C GLY A 250 -3.68 19.73 19.65
N SER A 251 -2.43 20.19 19.76
CA SER A 251 -2.07 21.56 19.37
C SER A 251 -2.25 21.80 17.86
N VAL A 252 -2.48 23.04 17.45
CA VAL A 252 -2.66 23.39 16.03
C VAL A 252 -1.29 23.33 15.32
N PRO A 253 -1.13 22.49 14.27
CA PRO A 253 0.12 22.43 13.52
C PRO A 253 0.32 23.70 12.68
N ASP A 254 1.58 24.11 12.55
CA ASP A 254 2.08 25.19 11.70
C ASP A 254 3.39 24.75 10.99
N GLU A 255 3.99 25.62 10.19
CA GLU A 255 5.25 25.31 9.48
C GLU A 255 6.48 25.12 10.40
N ASN A 256 6.36 25.41 11.70
CA ASN A 256 7.40 25.14 12.71
C ASN A 256 7.17 23.80 13.43
N SER A 257 6.03 23.17 13.20
CA SER A 257 5.65 21.90 13.82
C SER A 257 6.44 20.72 13.22
N GLN A 258 6.25 19.52 13.78
CA GLN A 258 7.02 18.36 13.36
C GLN A 258 6.68 17.96 11.91
N VAL A 259 7.70 17.77 11.08
CA VAL A 259 7.53 17.30 9.70
C VAL A 259 7.34 15.79 9.66
N TYR A 260 6.27 15.36 9.00
CA TYR A 260 6.00 13.94 8.75
C TYR A 260 6.97 13.39 7.70
N THR A 261 7.87 12.52 8.13
CA THR A 261 8.89 11.87 7.29
C THR A 261 8.85 10.34 7.37
N SER A 262 8.16 9.80 8.37
CA SER A 262 7.99 8.36 8.60
C SER A 262 6.73 8.11 9.44
N PRO A 263 6.16 6.88 9.43
CA PRO A 263 4.97 6.54 10.22
C PRO A 263 5.12 6.91 11.70
N ILE A 264 4.04 7.42 12.29
CA ILE A 264 4.00 7.88 13.69
C ILE A 264 3.72 6.68 14.59
N PRO A 265 4.64 6.25 15.46
CA PRO A 265 4.41 5.14 16.37
C PRO A 265 3.50 5.55 17.53
N LEU A 266 2.32 4.93 17.61
CA LEU A 266 1.36 5.08 18.70
C LEU A 266 1.52 3.91 19.67
N LYS A 267 1.99 4.22 20.89
CA LYS A 267 2.19 3.25 21.99
C LYS A 267 1.04 3.40 22.99
N ASP A 268 1.04 2.60 24.05
CA ASP A 268 0.08 2.72 25.15
C ASP A 268 -0.12 4.18 25.60
N GLY A 269 -1.35 4.70 25.51
CA GLY A 269 -1.67 6.10 25.74
C GLY A 269 -2.71 6.71 24.77
N GLY A 270 -3.09 7.95 25.05
CA GLY A 270 -4.02 8.73 24.22
C GLY A 270 -3.28 9.75 23.34
N TYR A 271 -3.74 9.91 22.11
CA TYR A 271 -3.19 10.82 21.11
C TYR A 271 -4.30 11.60 20.41
N GLU A 272 -4.12 12.90 20.26
CA GLU A 272 -4.92 13.76 19.38
C GLU A 272 -4.00 14.25 18.27
N ILE A 273 -4.03 13.56 17.13
CA ILE A 273 -3.18 13.88 15.98
C ILE A 273 -3.88 14.95 15.15
N LYS A 274 -3.18 16.05 14.88
CA LYS A 274 -3.61 17.07 13.92
C LYS A 274 -2.55 17.20 12.84
N ALA A 275 -2.96 17.34 11.59
CA ALA A 275 -2.05 17.44 10.46
C ALA A 275 -2.47 18.51 9.45
N LEU A 276 -1.47 19.24 8.96
CA LEU A 276 -1.55 20.31 7.99
C LEU A 276 -0.68 19.95 6.78
N PHE A 277 -1.22 20.00 5.57
CA PHE A 277 -0.44 19.84 4.35
C PHE A 277 -0.10 21.21 3.76
N VAL A 278 1.14 21.38 3.30
CA VAL A 278 1.59 22.56 2.55
C VAL A 278 2.18 22.08 1.23
N ASN A 279 1.61 22.52 0.11
CA ASN A 279 2.08 22.13 -1.22
C ASN A 279 3.38 22.85 -1.61
N HIS A 280 3.96 22.50 -2.76
CA HIS A 280 5.20 23.12 -3.25
C HIS A 280 5.10 24.64 -3.48
N TYR A 281 3.89 25.18 -3.66
CA TYR A 281 3.63 26.60 -3.87
C TYR A 281 3.40 27.39 -2.56
N GLY A 282 3.51 26.73 -1.40
CA GLY A 282 3.30 27.35 -0.08
C GLY A 282 1.81 27.53 0.28
N ILE A 283 0.90 26.84 -0.40
CA ILE A 283 -0.52 26.84 -0.07
C ILE A 283 -0.78 25.79 1.00
N ALA A 284 -1.38 26.22 2.11
CA ALA A 284 -1.74 25.38 3.24
C ALA A 284 -3.17 24.81 3.08
N SER A 285 -3.36 23.56 3.47
CA SER A 285 -4.67 22.89 3.54
C SER A 285 -5.46 23.30 4.78
N ASP A 286 -6.72 22.86 4.88
CA ASP A 286 -7.38 22.79 6.17
C ASP A 286 -6.69 21.73 7.06
N ILE A 287 -6.86 21.87 8.38
CA ILE A 287 -6.30 20.94 9.36
C ILE A 287 -7.19 19.71 9.46
N SER A 288 -6.58 18.55 9.27
CA SER A 288 -7.18 17.25 9.55
C SER A 288 -6.91 16.84 11.00
N SER A 289 -7.84 16.09 11.63
CA SER A 289 -7.70 15.67 13.04
C SER A 289 -8.26 14.28 13.28
N ALA A 290 -7.54 13.48 14.06
CA ALA A 290 -7.96 12.15 14.48
C ALA A 290 -7.51 11.83 15.91
N ASN A 291 -8.35 11.11 16.65
CA ASN A 291 -8.10 10.70 18.04
C ASN A 291 -7.82 9.20 18.10
N TYR A 292 -6.77 8.82 18.83
CA TYR A 292 -6.39 7.44 19.05
C TYR A 292 -6.19 7.17 20.53
N TYR A 293 -6.68 6.03 21.00
CA TYR A 293 -6.40 5.54 22.35
C TYR A 293 -5.84 4.12 22.23
N ILE A 294 -4.59 3.95 22.60
CA ILE A 294 -3.93 2.65 22.60
C ILE A 294 -3.97 2.13 24.03
N ASP A 295 -4.67 1.03 24.24
CA ASP A 295 -4.87 0.38 25.53
C ASP A 295 -4.26 -1.03 25.48
N ILE A 296 -2.96 -1.10 25.80
CA ILE A 296 -2.24 -2.38 25.81
C ILE A 296 -2.39 -2.98 27.20
N SER A 297 -3.32 -3.92 27.34
CA SER A 297 -3.53 -4.67 28.56
C SER A 297 -2.31 -5.55 28.86
N LYS A 298 -1.48 -5.14 29.83
CA LYS A 298 -0.31 -5.92 30.25
C LYS A 298 -0.73 -7.08 31.17
N PRO A 299 -0.16 -8.28 31.00
CA PRO A 299 -0.30 -9.34 31.98
C PRO A 299 0.18 -8.92 33.37
N ASP A 300 -0.51 -9.41 34.39
CA ASP A 300 -0.07 -9.29 35.78
C ASP A 300 1.29 -9.99 35.98
N ALA A 301 1.99 -9.62 37.05
CA ALA A 301 3.24 -10.25 37.44
C ALA A 301 3.02 -11.74 37.77
N PRO A 302 3.92 -12.65 37.37
CA PRO A 302 3.79 -14.07 37.70
C PRO A 302 3.82 -14.30 39.20
N TYR A 303 2.92 -15.15 39.69
CA TYR A 303 2.93 -15.60 41.08
C TYR A 303 3.93 -16.73 41.26
N VAL A 304 4.94 -16.53 42.10
CA VAL A 304 6.04 -17.48 42.33
C VAL A 304 5.97 -18.05 43.75
N THR A 305 6.00 -19.38 43.85
CA THR A 305 6.01 -20.14 45.10
C THR A 305 7.30 -20.96 45.19
N PRO A 306 7.97 -21.02 46.35
CA PRO A 306 7.62 -20.37 47.60
C PRO A 306 8.03 -18.88 47.58
N LEU A 307 7.56 -18.10 48.56
CA LEU A 307 7.92 -16.68 48.63
C LEU A 307 9.44 -16.48 48.83
N PRO A 308 10.02 -15.38 48.33
CA PRO A 308 11.44 -15.06 48.54
C PRO A 308 11.85 -15.17 50.00
N GLY A 309 13.00 -15.78 50.28
CA GLY A 309 13.42 -16.05 51.65
C GLY A 309 14.55 -17.06 51.81
N ASN A 310 14.78 -17.44 53.06
CA ASN A 310 15.80 -18.42 53.45
C ASN A 310 15.17 -19.78 53.69
N TYR A 311 15.77 -20.82 53.11
CA TYR A 311 15.33 -22.20 53.18
C TYR A 311 16.48 -23.06 53.69
N ASP A 312 16.17 -24.03 54.55
CA ASP A 312 17.11 -24.97 55.14
C ASP A 312 17.00 -26.39 54.58
N LYS A 313 16.01 -26.62 53.71
CA LYS A 313 15.71 -27.88 53.04
C LYS A 313 15.44 -27.66 51.55
N PRO A 314 15.68 -28.67 50.69
CA PRO A 314 15.38 -28.57 49.27
C PRO A 314 13.90 -28.27 49.04
N VAL A 315 13.64 -27.22 48.24
CA VAL A 315 12.30 -26.76 47.86
C VAL A 315 12.24 -26.51 46.36
N ARG A 316 11.07 -26.66 45.76
CA ARG A 316 10.84 -26.37 44.32
C ARG A 316 10.35 -24.95 44.13
N ILE A 317 10.83 -24.30 43.08
CA ILE A 317 10.24 -23.07 42.56
C ILE A 317 9.14 -23.45 41.57
N GLU A 318 7.95 -22.95 41.84
CA GLU A 318 6.74 -23.12 41.07
C GLU A 318 6.23 -21.74 40.65
N VAL A 319 5.86 -21.60 39.37
CA VAL A 319 5.32 -20.34 38.84
C VAL A 319 3.94 -20.63 38.27
N ASP A 320 2.96 -19.83 38.70
CA ASP A 320 1.62 -19.88 38.11
C ASP A 320 1.66 -19.28 36.70
N VAL A 321 1.25 -20.07 35.71
CA VAL A 321 1.28 -19.69 34.30
C VAL A 321 -0.17 -19.51 33.84
N PRO A 322 -0.61 -18.26 33.57
CA PRO A 322 -1.96 -18.02 33.06
C PRO A 322 -2.20 -18.73 31.72
N ASP A 323 -3.45 -19.11 31.46
CA ASP A 323 -3.84 -19.79 30.23
C ASP A 323 -3.43 -19.01 28.97
N GLY A 324 -2.75 -19.70 28.05
CA GLY A 324 -2.27 -19.12 26.79
C GLY A 324 -1.00 -18.28 26.90
N CYS A 325 -0.56 -17.93 28.11
CA CYS A 325 0.68 -17.18 28.32
C CYS A 325 1.91 -18.09 28.40
N SER A 326 3.09 -17.49 28.30
CA SER A 326 4.37 -18.15 28.60
C SER A 326 5.16 -17.38 29.64
N VAL A 327 5.87 -18.09 30.52
CA VAL A 327 6.75 -17.49 31.53
C VAL A 327 8.21 -17.68 31.15
N TYR A 328 9.00 -16.62 31.30
CA TYR A 328 10.44 -16.61 31.06
C TYR A 328 11.18 -16.08 32.27
N TYR A 329 12.42 -16.53 32.47
CA TYR A 329 13.21 -16.13 33.61
C TYR A 329 14.71 -16.00 33.35
N THR A 330 15.36 -15.25 34.23
CA THR A 330 16.82 -15.04 34.28
C THR A 330 17.33 -15.25 35.70
N MET A 331 18.62 -15.61 35.82
CA MET A 331 19.32 -15.78 37.10
C MET A 331 20.52 -14.84 37.27
N ASP A 332 20.85 -14.09 36.23
CA ASP A 332 21.98 -13.16 36.15
C ASP A 332 21.57 -11.71 36.46
N LYS A 333 20.35 -11.52 36.98
CA LYS A 333 19.72 -10.24 37.33
C LYS A 333 19.29 -9.38 36.13
N THR A 334 19.46 -9.84 34.89
CA THR A 334 18.96 -9.15 33.68
C THR A 334 17.44 -9.25 33.59
N GLU A 335 16.80 -8.32 32.89
CA GLU A 335 15.35 -8.39 32.65
C GLU A 335 15.02 -9.54 31.68
N PRO A 336 14.12 -10.47 32.05
CA PRO A 336 13.76 -11.58 31.18
C PRO A 336 13.00 -11.10 29.94
N THR A 337 13.23 -11.77 28.81
CA THR A 337 12.61 -11.53 27.51
C THR A 337 12.18 -12.85 26.88
N ALA A 338 11.53 -12.81 25.70
CA ALA A 338 11.16 -14.03 24.96
C ALA A 338 12.37 -14.90 24.54
N SER A 339 13.59 -14.36 24.55
CA SER A 339 14.84 -15.11 24.31
C SER A 339 15.49 -15.64 25.59
N SER A 340 14.95 -15.32 26.77
CA SER A 340 15.45 -15.84 28.05
C SER A 340 15.02 -17.30 28.26
N THR A 341 15.41 -17.90 29.39
CA THR A 341 15.06 -19.30 29.67
C THR A 341 13.57 -19.42 29.92
N ARG A 342 12.90 -20.31 29.19
CA ARG A 342 11.46 -20.56 29.37
C ARG A 342 11.22 -21.43 30.62
N TYR A 343 10.22 -21.05 31.41
CA TYR A 343 9.72 -21.87 32.51
C TYR A 343 8.79 -22.95 31.94
N GLU A 344 9.24 -24.20 31.99
CA GLU A 344 8.48 -25.37 31.48
C GLU A 344 7.86 -26.19 32.60
N GLU A 345 8.53 -26.27 33.75
CA GLU A 345 8.08 -27.05 34.90
C GLU A 345 8.73 -26.58 36.21
N PRO A 346 8.15 -26.96 37.37
CA PRO A 346 8.78 -26.78 38.67
C PRO A 346 10.21 -27.33 38.72
N PHE A 347 11.13 -26.54 39.25
CA PHE A 347 12.55 -26.92 39.37
C PHE A 347 13.06 -26.69 40.80
N TRP A 348 14.12 -27.42 41.18
CA TRP A 348 14.68 -27.32 42.53
C TRP A 348 15.49 -26.03 42.71
N LEU A 349 15.31 -25.36 43.85
CA LEU A 349 16.07 -24.19 44.22
C LEU A 349 17.57 -24.54 44.31
N PRO A 350 18.47 -23.78 43.64
CA PRO A 350 19.90 -24.01 43.75
C PRO A 350 20.42 -23.78 45.17
N VAL A 351 21.44 -24.54 45.56
CA VAL A 351 22.10 -24.38 46.88
C VAL A 351 22.84 -23.04 46.91
N GLY A 352 22.74 -22.31 48.02
CA GLY A 352 23.31 -20.98 48.19
C GLY A 352 22.35 -19.86 47.81
N TYR A 353 22.89 -18.68 47.48
CA TYR A 353 22.11 -17.51 47.12
C TYR A 353 21.76 -17.52 45.63
N SER A 354 20.51 -17.21 45.29
CA SER A 354 20.04 -17.11 43.91
C SER A 354 19.04 -15.96 43.77
N THR A 355 19.19 -15.15 42.73
CA THR A 355 18.21 -14.15 42.30
C THR A 355 17.54 -14.66 41.04
N PHE A 356 16.22 -14.73 41.02
CA PHE A 356 15.43 -15.02 39.83
C PHE A 356 14.60 -13.81 39.46
N LYS A 357 14.48 -13.51 38.17
CA LYS A 357 13.47 -12.59 37.66
C LYS A 357 12.57 -13.35 36.70
N PHE A 358 11.26 -13.27 36.89
CA PHE A 358 10.25 -13.95 36.08
C PHE A 358 9.36 -12.93 35.38
N VAL A 359 8.94 -13.22 34.16
CA VAL A 359 7.97 -12.42 33.41
C VAL A 359 6.98 -13.28 32.66
N ILE A 360 5.75 -12.79 32.55
CA ILE A 360 4.71 -13.36 31.69
C ILE A 360 4.72 -12.65 30.34
N ILE A 361 4.66 -13.40 29.25
CA ILE A 361 4.48 -12.91 27.89
C ILE A 361 3.16 -13.49 27.35
N ALA A 362 2.25 -12.59 26.95
CA ALA A 362 0.96 -12.94 26.35
C ALA A 362 1.10 -13.42 24.89
N PRO A 363 0.08 -14.10 24.32
CA PRO A 363 0.11 -14.58 22.94
C PRO A 363 0.39 -13.51 21.88
N ASP A 364 -0.03 -12.27 22.13
CA ASP A 364 0.17 -11.10 21.27
C ASP A 364 1.58 -10.47 21.43
N GLY A 365 2.43 -11.04 22.29
CA GLY A 365 3.79 -10.58 22.56
C GLY A 365 3.88 -9.50 23.64
N VAL A 366 2.76 -9.10 24.26
CA VAL A 366 2.77 -8.12 25.34
C VAL A 366 3.46 -8.72 26.57
N THR A 367 4.50 -8.03 27.04
CA THR A 367 5.27 -8.42 28.21
C THR A 367 4.66 -7.79 29.46
N GLY A 368 4.37 -8.63 30.45
CA GLY A 368 3.84 -8.23 31.74
C GLY A 368 4.89 -7.57 32.64
N SER A 369 4.50 -7.36 33.90
CA SER A 369 5.44 -6.90 34.94
C SER A 369 6.33 -8.03 35.45
N VAL A 370 7.51 -7.68 35.95
CA VAL A 370 8.55 -8.62 36.36
C VAL A 370 8.45 -8.91 37.85
N THR A 371 8.49 -10.19 38.22
CA THR A 371 8.63 -10.65 39.61
C THR A 371 10.09 -10.96 39.90
N GLU A 372 10.72 -10.22 40.81
CA GLU A 372 12.05 -10.54 41.33
C GLU A 372 11.97 -11.34 42.62
N CYS A 373 12.65 -12.48 42.67
CA CYS A 373 12.71 -13.37 43.81
C CYS A 373 14.15 -13.62 44.25
N ASN A 374 14.43 -13.30 45.51
CA ASN A 374 15.73 -13.53 46.13
C ASN A 374 15.62 -14.68 47.14
N TYR A 375 16.36 -15.75 46.88
CA TYR A 375 16.35 -16.97 47.69
C TYR A 375 17.74 -17.29 48.22
N THR A 376 17.77 -17.89 49.41
CA THR A 376 18.97 -18.55 49.92
C THR A 376 18.63 -19.95 50.39
N LEU A 377 19.24 -20.97 49.80
CA LEU A 377 19.15 -22.35 50.27
C LEU A 377 20.41 -22.72 51.05
N ASN A 378 20.31 -22.67 52.38
CA ASN A 378 21.39 -23.00 53.31
C ASN A 378 21.13 -24.36 53.95
N LEU A 379 21.60 -25.40 53.28
CA LEU A 379 21.51 -26.76 53.79
C LEU A 379 22.47 -26.95 54.98
N HIS A 380 22.08 -27.80 55.93
CA HIS A 380 22.92 -28.23 57.05
C HIS A 380 23.27 -29.73 56.91
N PRO A 381 24.01 -30.12 55.87
CA PRO A 381 24.29 -31.53 55.60
C PRO A 381 25.36 -32.06 56.57
N LEU A 382 25.36 -33.38 56.81
CA LEU A 382 26.48 -34.04 57.49
C LEU A 382 27.65 -34.27 56.53
N LEU A 383 27.36 -34.47 55.24
CA LEU A 383 28.35 -34.62 54.17
C LEU A 383 28.35 -33.40 53.26
N SER A 384 29.53 -32.81 53.00
CA SER A 384 29.67 -31.80 51.95
C SER A 384 29.36 -32.38 50.56
N MET A 385 29.09 -31.52 49.57
CA MET A 385 28.88 -31.97 48.18
C MET A 385 30.08 -32.77 47.63
N GLU A 386 31.30 -32.42 48.05
CA GLU A 386 32.50 -33.16 47.66
C GLU A 386 32.59 -34.51 48.39
N ALA A 387 32.34 -34.53 49.71
CA ALA A 387 32.35 -35.76 50.49
C ALA A 387 31.27 -36.75 50.03
N ALA A 388 30.09 -36.26 49.68
CA ALA A 388 29.01 -37.07 49.11
C ALA A 388 29.37 -37.62 47.72
N SER A 389 30.06 -36.84 46.87
CA SER A 389 30.57 -37.33 45.58
C SER A 389 31.61 -38.45 45.76
N ASN A 390 32.55 -38.26 46.69
CA ASN A 390 33.54 -39.29 47.03
C ASN A 390 32.90 -40.56 47.59
N GLN A 391 31.86 -40.41 48.41
CA GLN A 391 31.08 -41.52 48.94
C GLN A 391 30.34 -42.29 47.82
N LEU A 392 29.78 -41.57 46.84
CA LEU A 392 29.17 -42.19 45.65
C LEU A 392 30.21 -42.99 44.85
N LEU A 393 31.35 -42.38 44.54
CA LEU A 393 32.45 -43.03 43.82
C LEU A 393 32.96 -44.29 44.55
N LEU A 394 33.08 -44.25 45.88
CA LEU A 394 33.45 -45.42 46.68
C LEU A 394 32.39 -46.53 46.57
N THR A 395 31.11 -46.17 46.62
CA THR A 395 30.00 -47.12 46.50
C THR A 395 29.98 -47.77 45.11
N LEU A 396 30.12 -46.98 44.06
CA LEU A 396 30.18 -47.44 42.68
C LEU A 396 31.41 -48.31 42.42
N LYS A 397 32.55 -47.98 43.02
CA LYS A 397 33.75 -48.81 42.95
C LYS A 397 33.55 -50.18 43.59
N ASN A 398 32.96 -50.23 44.78
CA ASN A 398 32.67 -51.50 45.46
C ASN A 398 31.62 -52.33 44.70
N ALA A 399 30.74 -51.68 43.94
CA ALA A 399 29.79 -52.32 43.04
C ALA A 399 30.38 -52.71 41.67
N GLY A 400 31.68 -52.45 41.43
CA GLY A 400 32.33 -52.76 40.15
C GLY A 400 31.85 -51.91 38.98
N VAL A 401 31.15 -50.80 39.21
CA VAL A 401 30.71 -49.86 38.16
C VAL A 401 31.88 -49.00 37.67
N VAL A 402 32.82 -48.68 38.56
CA VAL A 402 34.08 -47.98 38.26
C VAL A 402 35.25 -48.68 38.96
N ASN A 403 36.46 -48.55 38.44
CA ASN A 403 37.66 -49.17 39.00
C ASN A 403 38.43 -48.26 39.97
N SER A 404 38.20 -46.94 39.90
CA SER A 404 38.93 -45.96 40.69
C SER A 404 38.01 -44.89 41.27
N LEU A 405 38.52 -44.15 42.26
CA LEU A 405 37.85 -42.96 42.78
C LEU A 405 37.96 -41.75 41.81
N GLN A 406 38.66 -41.92 40.70
CA GLN A 406 38.71 -40.96 39.60
C GLN A 406 37.62 -41.25 38.56
N GLY A 407 36.89 -42.37 38.71
CA GLY A 407 35.79 -42.75 37.83
C GLY A 407 36.20 -43.61 36.63
N ASP A 408 37.40 -44.21 36.62
CA ASP A 408 37.88 -45.04 35.50
C ASP A 408 36.93 -46.22 35.26
N VAL A 409 36.56 -46.46 34.01
CA VAL A 409 35.56 -47.48 33.64
C VAL A 409 36.23 -48.87 33.54
N PRO A 410 35.56 -49.98 33.97
CA PRO A 410 36.21 -51.28 34.09
C PRO A 410 36.76 -51.91 32.81
N ASP A 411 36.13 -51.64 31.67
CA ASP A 411 36.42 -52.28 30.38
C ASP A 411 36.37 -51.29 29.20
N GLY A 412 36.66 -50.01 29.44
CA GLY A 412 36.57 -48.95 28.42
C GLY A 412 37.63 -47.85 28.59
N ASP A 413 37.88 -47.11 27.50
CA ASP A 413 38.68 -45.90 27.54
C ASP A 413 37.85 -44.74 28.14
N GLY A 414 38.47 -43.95 28.99
CA GLY A 414 37.84 -42.78 29.61
C GLY A 414 37.38 -43.00 31.05
N ARG A 415 36.66 -42.02 31.59
CA ARG A 415 36.20 -42.00 32.98
C ARG A 415 34.81 -41.39 33.13
N ASN A 416 34.06 -41.86 34.12
CA ASN A 416 32.77 -41.31 34.49
C ASN A 416 32.93 -40.20 35.52
N LEU A 417 32.46 -38.99 35.18
CA LEU A 417 32.38 -37.83 36.06
C LEU A 417 30.98 -37.71 36.65
N TYR A 418 30.90 -37.51 37.96
CA TYR A 418 29.64 -37.37 38.69
C TYR A 418 29.45 -35.91 39.10
N THR A 419 28.70 -35.17 38.28
CA THR A 419 28.54 -33.72 38.46
C THR A 419 27.29 -33.40 39.25
N PHE A 420 27.45 -32.67 40.36
CA PHE A 420 26.34 -32.18 41.17
C PHE A 420 25.39 -31.32 40.33
N LYS A 421 24.08 -31.54 40.48
CA LYS A 421 23.04 -30.75 39.80
C LYS A 421 22.26 -29.88 40.76
N TYR A 422 21.62 -30.48 41.76
CA TYR A 422 20.82 -29.78 42.75
C TYR A 422 20.57 -30.70 43.95
N ALA A 423 20.11 -30.11 45.05
CA ALA A 423 19.58 -30.86 46.17
C ALA A 423 18.08 -31.08 45.98
N LEU A 424 17.57 -32.24 46.43
CA LEU A 424 16.16 -32.58 46.32
C LEU A 424 15.66 -33.40 47.49
N THR A 425 14.34 -33.48 47.63
CA THR A 425 13.66 -34.34 48.60
C THR A 425 12.95 -35.49 47.87
N ILE A 426 13.24 -36.73 48.29
CA ILE A 426 12.59 -37.95 47.80
C ILE A 426 12.14 -38.74 49.03
N ASN A 427 10.87 -39.14 49.10
CA ASN A 427 10.32 -39.94 50.21
C ASN A 427 10.69 -39.40 51.60
N ASN A 428 10.57 -38.07 51.79
CA ASN A 428 10.90 -37.34 53.02
C ASN A 428 12.37 -37.41 53.47
N HIS A 429 13.28 -37.87 52.61
CA HIS A 429 14.72 -37.83 52.80
C HIS A 429 15.33 -36.85 51.80
N HIS A 430 16.48 -36.30 52.16
CA HIS A 430 17.10 -35.25 51.37
C HIS A 430 18.42 -35.72 50.77
N TYR A 431 18.60 -35.41 49.49
CA TYR A 431 19.68 -35.94 48.68
C TYR A 431 20.36 -34.85 47.88
N TYR A 432 21.63 -35.09 47.54
CA TYR A 432 22.29 -34.46 46.41
C TYR A 432 22.14 -35.34 45.18
N LEU A 433 21.71 -34.76 44.06
CA LEU A 433 21.69 -35.45 42.77
C LEU A 433 22.97 -35.17 41.99
N TYR A 434 23.59 -36.25 41.53
CA TYR A 434 24.75 -36.24 40.66
C TYR A 434 24.37 -36.89 39.33
N ARG A 435 24.67 -36.19 38.24
CA ARG A 435 24.53 -36.76 36.89
C ARG A 435 25.86 -37.30 36.42
N GLU A 436 25.81 -38.49 35.85
CA GLU A 436 26.96 -39.14 35.25
C GLU A 436 27.22 -38.61 33.83
N TYR A 437 28.50 -38.33 33.58
CA TYR A 437 29.02 -37.95 32.28
C TYR A 437 30.22 -38.84 31.95
N HIS A 438 30.24 -39.42 30.77
CA HIS A 438 31.39 -40.15 30.27
C HIS A 438 32.35 -39.20 29.58
N GLU A 439 33.58 -39.10 30.07
CA GLU A 439 34.66 -38.28 29.52
C GLU A 439 35.66 -39.15 28.76
N LEU A 440 35.86 -38.84 27.47
CA LEU A 440 36.85 -39.45 26.60
C LEU A 440 37.50 -38.37 25.74
N ASP A 441 38.83 -38.35 25.67
CA ASP A 441 39.61 -37.37 24.89
C ASP A 441 39.27 -35.88 25.13
N GLY A 442 38.80 -35.56 26.34
CA GLY A 442 38.40 -34.20 26.74
C GLY A 442 36.98 -33.81 26.34
N GLU A 443 36.22 -34.68 25.68
CA GLU A 443 34.79 -34.52 25.44
C GLU A 443 33.98 -35.24 26.52
N SER A 444 32.95 -34.58 27.05
CA SER A 444 32.12 -35.09 28.15
C SER A 444 30.66 -35.19 27.72
N ASN A 445 30.13 -36.42 27.68
CA ASN A 445 28.77 -36.72 27.23
C ASN A 445 27.91 -37.26 28.38
N ALA A 446 26.69 -36.73 28.54
CA ALA A 446 25.77 -37.23 29.56
C ALA A 446 25.33 -38.67 29.23
N THR A 447 25.43 -39.58 30.19
CA THR A 447 25.06 -40.99 29.98
C THR A 447 23.56 -41.24 30.17
N GLY A 448 22.86 -40.29 30.80
CA GLY A 448 21.46 -40.42 31.21
C GLY A 448 21.28 -41.03 32.60
N ASN A 449 22.36 -41.47 33.26
CA ASN A 449 22.30 -41.99 34.62
C ASN A 449 22.36 -40.85 35.64
N ASP A 450 21.39 -40.84 36.56
CA ASP A 450 21.38 -39.97 37.73
C ASP A 450 21.57 -40.83 38.99
N TYR A 451 22.35 -40.31 39.93
CA TYR A 451 22.59 -40.91 41.24
C TYR A 451 22.24 -39.92 42.32
N VAL A 452 21.78 -40.42 43.46
CA VAL A 452 21.48 -39.60 44.62
C VAL A 452 22.26 -40.08 45.83
N VAL A 453 22.75 -39.12 46.62
CA VAL A 453 23.45 -39.38 47.88
C VAL A 453 22.69 -38.69 49.00
N ASN A 454 22.25 -39.44 50.00
CA ASN A 454 21.63 -38.86 51.18
C ASN A 454 22.69 -38.07 51.93
N TYR A 455 22.52 -36.74 52.00
CA TYR A 455 23.57 -35.87 52.55
C TYR A 455 23.64 -35.90 54.09
N MET A 456 22.76 -36.67 54.74
CA MET A 456 22.79 -36.93 56.18
C MET A 456 23.38 -38.31 56.51
N SER A 457 23.05 -39.36 55.76
CA SER A 457 23.50 -40.74 56.05
C SER A 457 24.65 -41.23 55.17
N GLY A 458 24.86 -40.63 54.00
CA GLY A 458 25.83 -41.08 53.00
C GLY A 458 25.36 -42.26 52.14
N GLU A 459 24.11 -42.70 52.28
CA GLU A 459 23.55 -43.76 51.44
C GLU A 459 23.42 -43.32 49.99
N CYS A 460 23.82 -44.18 49.05
CA CYS A 460 23.83 -43.90 47.62
C CYS A 460 22.84 -44.80 46.88
N TYR A 461 22.11 -44.20 45.94
CA TYR A 461 21.14 -44.90 45.09
C TYR A 461 21.28 -44.43 43.65
N ARG A 462 20.96 -45.31 42.69
CA ARG A 462 20.67 -44.88 41.32
C ARG A 462 19.24 -44.33 41.29
N ALA A 463 19.05 -43.18 40.68
CA ALA A 463 17.78 -42.48 40.60
C ALA A 463 17.27 -42.43 39.16
N GLU A 464 16.02 -42.82 38.95
CA GLU A 464 15.36 -42.78 37.64
C GLU A 464 14.14 -41.86 37.71
N LYS A 465 14.14 -40.81 36.88
CA LYS A 465 13.00 -39.89 36.77
C LYS A 465 11.86 -40.61 36.04
N GLN A 466 10.72 -40.72 36.71
CA GLN A 466 9.50 -41.36 36.19
C GLN A 466 8.67 -40.36 35.35
N GLU A 467 7.65 -40.85 34.64
CA GLU A 467 6.73 -40.01 33.84
C GLU A 467 6.00 -38.96 34.70
N ASP A 468 5.68 -39.28 35.95
CA ASP A 468 5.07 -38.37 36.93
C ASP A 468 6.08 -37.37 37.55
N LYS A 469 7.32 -37.36 37.05
CA LYS A 469 8.43 -36.52 37.51
C LYS A 469 8.88 -36.81 38.95
N SER A 470 8.43 -37.93 39.53
CA SER A 470 9.01 -38.49 40.74
C SER A 470 10.31 -39.22 40.43
N PHE A 471 11.10 -39.51 41.47
CA PHE A 471 12.31 -40.32 41.34
C PHE A 471 12.09 -41.66 42.02
N LYS A 472 12.33 -42.74 41.26
CA LYS A 472 12.42 -44.08 41.81
C LYS A 472 13.89 -44.39 42.11
N LEU A 473 14.13 -44.93 43.30
CA LEU A 473 15.47 -45.25 43.80
C LEU A 473 15.75 -46.74 43.66
N TYR A 474 16.93 -47.06 43.16
CA TYR A 474 17.44 -48.42 43.06
C TYR A 474 18.73 -48.53 43.87
N ALA A 475 18.85 -49.61 44.64
CA ALA A 475 20.08 -49.93 45.34
C ALA A 475 21.22 -50.13 44.33
N ILE A 476 22.42 -49.67 44.70
CA ILE A 476 23.64 -49.93 43.94
C ILE A 476 24.17 -51.26 44.48
N GLU A 477 23.79 -52.36 43.83
CA GLU A 477 24.13 -53.71 44.27
C GLU A 477 25.59 -54.06 43.94
N GLN A 478 26.25 -54.76 44.86
CA GLN A 478 27.55 -55.37 44.60
C GLN A 478 27.33 -56.62 43.73
N PRO A 479 28.23 -56.92 42.78
CA PRO A 479 28.16 -58.20 42.09
C PRO A 479 28.17 -59.30 43.15
N GLU A 480 27.14 -60.13 43.19
CA GLU A 480 27.15 -61.33 44.01
C GLU A 480 28.42 -62.08 43.61
N ASN A 481 29.34 -62.28 44.56
CA ASN A 481 30.49 -63.14 44.37
C ASN A 481 29.94 -64.52 44.02
N GLY A 482 29.85 -64.79 42.71
CA GLY A 482 29.61 -66.11 42.17
C GLY A 482 30.62 -67.04 42.80
N GLN A 483 30.09 -68.03 43.50
CA GLN A 483 30.82 -69.17 44.02
C GLN A 483 31.70 -69.74 42.89
N GLU A 484 33.02 -69.70 43.08
CA GLU A 484 33.96 -70.57 42.36
C GLU A 484 33.71 -72.05 42.67
#